data_AF-A0A496DXI5-F1
#
_entry.id   AF-A0A496DXI5-F1
#
_cell.length_a   1.000
_cell.length_b   1.000
_cell.length_c   1.000
_cell.angle_alpha   90.00
_cell.angle_beta   90.00
_cell.angle_gamma   90.00
#
_symmetry.space_group_name_H-M   'P 1'
#
loop_
_entity.id
_entity.type
_entity.pdbx_description
1 polymer ?
#
loop_
_entity_poly.entity_id
_entity_poly.type
_entity_poly.pdbx_seq_one_letter_code
_entity_poly.pdbx_strand_id
1 'polypeptide(L)'
;MNPVKDSNGLYQGGTGKGVTEWSWDPWSNHNGGYPIIPTSVGIELGDSVGVSDYAVKGSDGGTVHQAHVPCFLGLKNFYGHIGLIERGALINKLSDGSGDYYVAPSLYSAFNINSIEGLIKAARVPKNDPSGWKYITELSMQNLCSAPTVASGSSSTYYCDGWYNDNATSGLRCPFRRGRAYCGACAGLAYLLGSVAVSYASVYWSSPLCYFAEDVSPVPVQY
;
A
#
# COMPACT_ATOMS: atom_id res chain seq x y z
N MET A 1 3.27 -13.48 13.56
CA MET A 1 2.99 -14.54 12.57
C MET A 1 3.36 -15.87 13.19
N ASN A 2 2.51 -16.89 13.04
CA ASN A 2 2.91 -18.27 13.28
C ASN A 2 4.02 -18.62 12.27
N PRO A 3 5.21 -19.11 12.66
CA PRO A 3 6.27 -19.47 11.70
C PRO A 3 5.87 -20.65 10.80
N VAL A 4 4.84 -21.42 11.18
CA VAL A 4 4.33 -22.53 10.38
C VAL A 4 3.49 -21.99 9.22
N LYS A 5 3.95 -22.29 8.00
CA LYS A 5 3.21 -22.02 6.77
C LYS A 5 2.12 -23.08 6.54
N ASP A 6 1.04 -22.69 5.85
CA ASP A 6 0.03 -23.63 5.39
C ASP A 6 0.50 -24.46 4.18
N SER A 7 -0.36 -25.34 3.66
CA SER A 7 -0.05 -26.18 2.51
C SER A 7 0.23 -25.40 1.22
N ASN A 8 -0.15 -24.13 1.16
CA ASN A 8 0.07 -23.23 0.02
C ASN A 8 1.33 -22.37 0.22
N GLY A 9 2.05 -22.52 1.34
CA GLY A 9 3.25 -21.75 1.64
C GLY A 9 2.99 -20.35 2.21
N LEU A 10 1.74 -20.03 2.59
CA LEU A 10 1.38 -18.76 3.20
C LEU A 10 1.41 -18.86 4.73
N TYR A 11 1.55 -17.71 5.40
CA TYR A 11 1.55 -17.66 6.86
C TYR A 11 0.10 -17.66 7.38
N GLN A 12 -0.14 -18.33 8.51
CA GLN A 12 -1.43 -18.20 9.18
C GLN A 12 -1.63 -16.73 9.62
N GLY A 13 -2.62 -16.08 9.01
CA GLY A 13 -2.92 -14.66 9.22
C GLY A 13 -2.30 -13.69 8.21
N GLY A 14 -1.77 -14.16 7.07
CA GLY A 14 -1.40 -13.25 5.97
C GLY A 14 -0.39 -13.79 4.96
N THR A 15 -0.01 -12.94 4.02
CA THR A 15 0.90 -13.26 2.90
C THR A 15 2.39 -13.24 3.27
N GLY A 16 2.74 -12.96 4.52
CA GLY A 16 4.13 -12.87 4.98
C GLY A 16 4.78 -11.53 4.70
N LYS A 17 6.12 -11.49 4.69
CA LYS A 17 6.87 -10.28 4.32
C LYS A 17 6.96 -10.09 2.80
N GLY A 18 6.71 -11.16 2.03
CA GLY A 18 6.80 -11.13 0.58
C GLY A 18 8.17 -10.63 0.13
N VAL A 19 8.19 -9.64 -0.75
CA VAL A 19 9.42 -9.08 -1.31
C VAL A 19 10.13 -8.06 -0.39
N THR A 20 9.54 -7.67 0.76
CA THR A 20 10.19 -6.76 1.73
C THR A 20 11.16 -7.45 2.67
N GLU A 21 11.46 -8.73 2.41
CA GLU A 21 12.45 -9.50 3.15
C GLU A 21 13.89 -9.04 2.88
N TRP A 22 14.15 -8.44 1.72
CA TRP A 22 15.45 -7.87 1.42
C TRP A 22 15.62 -6.49 2.05
N SER A 23 16.61 -6.34 2.94
CA SER A 23 16.85 -5.07 3.63
C SER A 23 17.36 -3.98 2.68
N TRP A 24 17.21 -2.72 3.11
CA TRP A 24 17.55 -1.53 2.33
C TRP A 24 19.00 -1.52 1.84
N ASP A 25 19.97 -1.73 2.72
CA ASP A 25 21.39 -1.60 2.39
C ASP A 25 21.82 -2.52 1.23
N PRO A 26 21.58 -3.85 1.27
CA PRO A 26 21.96 -4.72 0.16
C PRO A 26 21.15 -4.46 -1.11
N TRP A 27 19.87 -4.09 -1.02
CA TRP A 27 19.07 -3.71 -2.20
C TRP A 27 19.62 -2.43 -2.85
N SER A 28 19.82 -1.38 -2.06
CA SER A 28 20.34 -0.08 -2.50
C SER A 28 21.72 -0.23 -3.15
N ASN A 29 22.59 -1.05 -2.55
CA ASN A 29 23.90 -1.33 -3.14
C ASN A 29 23.81 -2.14 -4.44
N HIS A 30 22.82 -3.01 -4.59
CA HIS A 30 22.65 -3.84 -5.77
C HIS A 30 22.08 -3.08 -6.98
N ASN A 31 21.01 -2.29 -6.76
CA ASN A 31 20.30 -1.63 -7.86
C ASN A 31 19.72 -0.26 -7.45
N GLY A 32 20.37 0.49 -6.55
CA GLY A 32 19.95 1.85 -6.17
C GLY A 32 18.54 1.95 -5.58
N GLY A 33 17.99 0.85 -5.07
CA GLY A 33 16.60 0.79 -4.58
C GLY A 33 15.55 0.65 -5.67
N TYR A 34 15.93 0.53 -6.94
CA TYR A 34 14.98 0.36 -8.05
C TYR A 34 14.27 -1.00 -7.96
N PRO A 35 13.04 -1.09 -8.50
CA PRO A 35 12.30 -2.33 -8.50
C PRO A 35 13.00 -3.41 -9.35
N ILE A 36 13.18 -4.60 -8.78
CA ILE A 36 14.00 -5.69 -9.35
C ILE A 36 13.21 -6.95 -9.74
N ILE A 37 11.99 -7.09 -9.22
CA ILE A 37 11.13 -8.25 -9.54
C ILE A 37 10.33 -7.93 -10.81
N PRO A 38 10.46 -8.72 -11.90
CA PRO A 38 9.63 -8.55 -13.09
C PRO A 38 8.15 -8.69 -12.76
N THR A 39 7.29 -7.93 -13.44
CA THR A 39 5.82 -8.06 -13.30
C THR A 39 5.29 -9.40 -13.79
N SER A 40 6.11 -10.18 -14.51
CA SER A 40 5.79 -11.52 -14.95
C SER A 40 5.90 -12.60 -13.87
N VAL A 41 6.55 -12.31 -12.73
CA VAL A 41 6.69 -13.27 -11.63
C VAL A 41 5.33 -13.50 -10.98
N GLY A 42 4.96 -14.77 -10.81
CA GLY A 42 3.67 -15.17 -10.25
C GLY A 42 2.54 -15.27 -11.28
N ILE A 43 2.77 -14.95 -12.57
CA ILE A 43 1.76 -15.14 -13.62
C ILE A 43 1.34 -16.61 -13.72
N GLU A 44 2.28 -17.53 -13.56
CA GLU A 44 2.06 -18.98 -13.58
C GLU A 44 1.10 -19.48 -12.50
N LEU A 45 0.91 -18.71 -11.43
CA LEU A 45 -0.04 -19.03 -10.38
C LEU A 45 -1.48 -18.74 -10.79
N GLY A 46 -1.75 -17.99 -11.87
CA GLY A 46 -3.11 -17.68 -12.31
C GLY A 46 -3.94 -17.06 -11.19
N ASP A 47 -5.05 -17.72 -10.83
CA ASP A 47 -5.97 -17.37 -9.72
C ASP A 47 -5.71 -18.20 -8.44
N SER A 48 -4.61 -18.94 -8.38
CA SER A 48 -4.29 -19.79 -7.25
C SER A 48 -3.85 -18.99 -6.01
N VAL A 49 -3.72 -19.72 -4.90
CA VAL A 49 -3.14 -19.24 -3.65
C VAL A 49 -1.76 -19.90 -3.52
N GLY A 50 -0.71 -19.11 -3.34
CA GLY A 50 0.64 -19.65 -3.27
C GLY A 50 1.74 -18.60 -3.19
N VAL A 51 2.98 -19.03 -3.38
CA VAL A 51 4.17 -18.17 -3.44
C VAL A 51 4.97 -18.54 -4.68
N SER A 52 5.34 -17.53 -5.47
CA SER A 52 6.26 -17.64 -6.59
C SER A 52 7.64 -17.15 -6.17
N ASP A 53 8.67 -17.91 -6.53
CA ASP A 53 10.04 -17.65 -6.13
C ASP A 53 10.81 -16.98 -7.28
N TYR A 54 11.48 -15.87 -6.99
CA TYR A 54 12.32 -15.17 -7.97
C TYR A 54 13.76 -15.01 -7.46
N ALA A 55 14.69 -15.61 -8.19
CA ALA A 55 16.12 -15.50 -7.90
C ALA A 55 16.69 -14.20 -8.49
N VAL A 56 16.93 -13.21 -7.63
CA VAL A 56 17.59 -11.97 -8.00
C VAL A 56 19.06 -12.27 -8.31
N LYS A 57 19.51 -11.89 -9.50
CA LYS A 57 20.87 -12.21 -9.98
C LYS A 57 21.84 -11.06 -9.77
N GLY A 58 23.03 -11.39 -9.29
CA GLY A 58 24.19 -10.50 -9.22
C GLY A 58 24.85 -10.32 -10.60
N SER A 59 25.83 -9.41 -10.66
CA SER A 59 26.63 -9.17 -11.88
C SER A 59 27.44 -10.38 -12.33
N ASP A 60 27.72 -11.31 -11.41
CA ASP A 60 28.40 -12.59 -11.64
C ASP A 60 27.43 -13.72 -12.07
N GLY A 61 26.12 -13.43 -12.17
CA GLY A 61 25.08 -14.42 -12.46
C GLY A 61 24.65 -15.28 -11.26
N GLY A 62 25.29 -15.11 -10.09
CA GLY A 62 24.91 -15.76 -8.84
C GLY A 62 23.59 -15.23 -8.30
N THR A 63 22.88 -16.02 -7.48
CA THR A 63 21.69 -15.52 -6.78
C THR A 63 22.11 -14.71 -5.57
N VAL A 64 21.78 -13.42 -5.55
CA VAL A 64 22.08 -12.50 -4.41
C VAL A 64 20.94 -12.39 -3.42
N HIS A 65 19.71 -12.70 -3.86
CA HIS A 65 18.52 -12.74 -3.01
C HIS A 65 17.47 -13.65 -3.64
N GLN A 66 16.75 -14.39 -2.80
CA GLN A 66 15.59 -15.17 -3.21
C GLN A 66 14.34 -14.42 -2.74
N ALA A 67 13.63 -13.80 -3.69
CA ALA A 67 12.42 -13.06 -3.41
C ALA A 67 11.20 -14.00 -3.43
N HIS A 68 10.32 -13.85 -2.45
CA HIS A 68 9.10 -14.63 -2.33
C HIS A 68 7.90 -13.75 -2.67
N VAL A 69 7.26 -14.00 -3.82
CA VAL A 69 6.12 -13.24 -4.33
C VAL A 69 4.82 -13.95 -3.97
N PRO A 70 4.05 -13.47 -2.98
CA PRO A 70 2.78 -14.10 -2.63
C PRO A 70 1.72 -13.83 -3.70
N CYS A 71 0.89 -14.84 -3.95
CA CYS A 71 -0.34 -14.75 -4.72
C CYS A 71 -1.49 -15.22 -3.83
N PHE A 72 -2.54 -14.41 -3.71
CA PHE A 72 -3.74 -14.78 -2.98
C PHE A 72 -4.96 -14.53 -3.87
N LEU A 73 -5.56 -15.61 -4.38
CA LEU A 73 -6.71 -15.58 -5.29
C LEU A 73 -6.43 -14.71 -6.54
N GLY A 74 -5.27 -14.93 -7.14
CA GLY A 74 -4.84 -14.25 -8.37
C GLY A 74 -4.27 -12.85 -8.20
N LEU A 75 -4.40 -12.27 -7.01
CA LEU A 75 -3.77 -11.01 -6.69
C LEU A 75 -2.31 -11.24 -6.28
N LYS A 76 -1.39 -10.70 -7.07
CA LYS A 76 0.05 -10.97 -7.01
C LYS A 76 0.80 -9.80 -6.39
N ASN A 77 1.69 -10.08 -5.45
CA ASN A 77 2.60 -9.15 -4.80
C ASN A 77 1.98 -7.78 -4.44
N PHE A 78 1.12 -7.78 -3.43
CA PHE A 78 0.30 -6.63 -3.02
C PHE A 78 1.08 -5.40 -2.53
N TYR A 79 2.37 -5.53 -2.22
CA TYR A 79 3.19 -4.51 -1.58
C TYR A 79 4.69 -4.77 -1.76
N GLY A 80 5.52 -3.82 -1.32
CA GLY A 80 6.96 -4.08 -1.17
C GLY A 80 7.76 -4.04 -2.46
N HIS A 81 7.21 -3.46 -3.54
CA HIS A 81 7.93 -3.31 -4.79
C HIS A 81 7.93 -1.83 -5.19
N ILE A 82 6.83 -1.38 -5.79
CA ILE A 82 6.55 0.03 -6.02
C ILE A 82 5.32 0.39 -5.19
N GLY A 83 5.44 1.43 -4.37
CA GLY A 83 4.27 1.92 -3.67
C GLY A 83 3.30 2.60 -4.65
N LEU A 84 2.05 2.75 -4.26
CA LEU A 84 1.00 3.24 -5.16
C LEU A 84 0.49 4.62 -4.74
N ILE A 85 0.36 5.54 -5.70
CA ILE A 85 -0.42 6.77 -5.51
C ILE A 85 -1.85 6.45 -5.91
N GLU A 86 -2.76 6.50 -4.94
CA GLU A 86 -4.18 6.23 -5.18
C GLU A 86 -4.82 7.41 -5.90
N ARG A 87 -5.14 7.20 -7.18
CA ARG A 87 -5.81 8.19 -8.01
C ARG A 87 -7.24 8.39 -7.52
N GLY A 88 -7.71 9.64 -7.56
CA GLY A 88 -9.09 9.94 -7.20
C GLY A 88 -9.31 10.07 -5.70
N ALA A 89 -8.25 10.12 -4.89
CA ALA A 89 -8.38 10.32 -3.45
C ALA A 89 -7.40 11.36 -2.92
N LEU A 90 -7.82 12.06 -1.86
CA LEU A 90 -7.03 13.09 -1.17
C LEU A 90 -7.29 13.02 0.34
N ILE A 91 -6.29 13.41 1.12
CA ILE A 91 -6.44 13.64 2.55
C ILE A 91 -6.34 15.14 2.80
N ASN A 92 -7.41 15.73 3.35
CA ASN A 92 -7.40 17.11 3.82
C ASN A 92 -7.04 17.15 5.30
N LYS A 93 -5.94 17.81 5.63
CA LYS A 93 -5.44 17.90 7.01
C LYS A 93 -6.30 18.84 7.85
N LEU A 94 -6.58 18.42 9.08
CA LEU A 94 -7.43 19.15 10.03
C LEU A 94 -6.60 19.76 11.16
N SER A 95 -7.14 20.77 11.84
CA SER A 95 -6.43 21.53 12.88
C SER A 95 -6.02 20.70 14.11
N ASP A 96 -6.68 19.57 14.36
CA ASP A 96 -6.33 18.63 15.42
C ASP A 96 -5.23 17.62 15.04
N GLY A 97 -4.66 17.75 13.83
CA GLY A 97 -3.61 16.90 13.28
C GLY A 97 -4.12 15.64 12.57
N SER A 98 -5.41 15.31 12.66
CA SER A 98 -6.04 14.23 11.88
C SER A 98 -6.24 14.64 10.41
N GLY A 99 -7.00 13.87 9.63
CA GLY A 99 -7.37 14.28 8.27
C GLY A 99 -8.72 13.72 7.83
N ASP A 100 -9.43 14.47 6.99
CA ASP A 100 -10.59 13.95 6.27
C ASP A 100 -10.13 13.29 4.97
N TYR A 101 -10.60 12.07 4.72
CA TYR A 101 -10.28 11.29 3.53
C TYR A 101 -11.40 11.45 2.50
N TYR A 102 -11.05 11.91 1.30
CA TYR A 102 -11.96 12.18 0.20
C TYR A 102 -11.71 11.23 -0.97
N VAL A 103 -12.78 10.82 -1.64
CA VAL A 103 -12.77 10.01 -2.86
C VAL A 103 -13.55 10.70 -3.98
N ALA A 104 -13.11 10.55 -5.22
CA ALA A 104 -13.80 11.03 -6.40
C ALA A 104 -15.08 10.21 -6.60
N PRO A 105 -16.20 10.82 -7.01
CA PRO A 105 -17.48 10.12 -7.21
C PRO A 105 -17.47 9.13 -8.39
N SER A 106 -16.39 9.12 -9.17
CA SER A 106 -16.20 8.28 -10.36
C SER A 106 -14.72 8.23 -10.68
N LEU A 107 -14.25 7.12 -11.23
CA LEU A 107 -12.87 7.01 -11.75
C LEU A 107 -12.71 7.74 -13.08
N TYR A 108 -13.79 7.99 -13.82
CA TYR A 108 -13.78 8.68 -15.11
C TYR A 108 -13.98 10.20 -14.99
N SER A 109 -14.53 10.66 -13.86
CA SER A 109 -14.67 12.09 -13.59
C SER A 109 -13.33 12.84 -13.61
N ALA A 110 -13.41 14.12 -14.00
CA ALA A 110 -12.29 15.03 -13.86
C ALA A 110 -11.84 15.07 -12.39
N PHE A 111 -10.54 14.94 -12.16
CA PHE A 111 -9.94 14.94 -10.82
C PHE A 111 -8.90 16.04 -10.73
N ASN A 112 -9.13 17.00 -9.83
CA ASN A 112 -8.18 18.06 -9.53
C ASN A 112 -7.42 17.71 -8.25
N ILE A 113 -6.14 17.35 -8.38
CA ILE A 113 -5.30 16.96 -7.24
C ILE A 113 -5.10 18.09 -6.21
N ASN A 114 -5.39 19.35 -6.58
CA ASN A 114 -5.22 20.52 -5.73
C ASN A 114 -6.52 20.98 -5.04
N SER A 115 -7.63 20.26 -5.20
CA SER A 115 -8.93 20.64 -4.62
C SER A 115 -9.71 19.42 -4.15
N ILE A 116 -10.51 19.61 -3.10
CA ILE A 116 -11.49 18.62 -2.63
C ILE A 116 -12.91 18.90 -3.13
N GLU A 117 -13.09 19.97 -3.91
CA GLU A 117 -14.40 20.33 -4.49
C GLU A 117 -14.94 19.20 -5.36
N GLY A 118 -16.21 18.83 -5.15
CA GLY A 118 -16.86 17.73 -5.86
C GLY A 118 -16.43 16.32 -5.43
N LEU A 119 -15.51 16.18 -4.47
CA LEU A 119 -15.16 14.88 -3.89
C LEU A 119 -16.12 14.51 -2.74
N ILE A 120 -16.27 13.22 -2.50
CA ILE A 120 -17.06 12.65 -1.41
C ILE A 120 -16.15 12.46 -0.19
N LYS A 121 -16.51 13.05 0.96
CA LYS A 121 -15.86 12.73 2.24
C LYS A 121 -16.25 11.31 2.66
N ALA A 122 -15.31 10.38 2.62
CA ALA A 122 -15.56 8.97 2.87
C ALA A 122 -15.21 8.52 4.31
N ALA A 123 -14.19 9.13 4.91
CA ALA A 123 -13.74 8.76 6.26
C ALA A 123 -12.92 9.88 6.92
N ARG A 124 -12.50 9.63 8.15
CA ARG A 124 -11.51 10.44 8.87
C ARG A 124 -10.36 9.56 9.33
N VAL A 125 -9.14 9.95 8.99
CA VAL A 125 -7.90 9.26 9.38
C VAL A 125 -7.34 9.82 10.69
N PRO A 126 -6.82 8.98 11.60
CA PRO A 126 -6.46 9.42 12.94
C PRO A 126 -5.19 10.27 12.98
N LYS A 127 -5.11 11.16 13.97
CA LYS A 127 -3.85 11.79 14.38
C LYS A 127 -2.83 10.70 14.77
N ASN A 128 -1.57 10.94 14.51
CA ASN A 128 -0.47 10.07 14.90
C ASN A 128 0.12 10.55 16.23
N ASP A 129 -0.50 10.15 17.33
CA ASP A 129 -0.10 10.56 18.68
C ASP A 129 0.02 9.32 19.61
N PRO A 130 1.19 9.04 20.20
CA PRO A 130 2.48 9.69 19.94
C PRO A 130 2.98 9.43 18.52
N SER A 131 3.72 10.38 17.96
CA SER A 131 4.26 10.30 16.60
C SER A 131 5.09 9.04 16.37
N GLY A 132 4.76 8.29 15.32
CA GLY A 132 5.52 7.13 14.87
C GLY A 132 4.78 6.34 13.80
N TRP A 133 5.35 5.22 13.38
CA TRP A 133 4.59 4.23 12.62
C TRP A 133 3.60 3.54 13.55
N LYS A 134 2.33 3.53 13.17
CA LYS A 134 1.26 2.75 13.81
C LYS A 134 0.80 1.66 12.87
N TYR A 135 0.14 0.65 13.39
CA TYR A 135 -0.43 -0.43 12.59
C TYR A 135 -1.95 -0.35 12.65
N ILE A 136 -2.58 -0.50 11.49
CA ILE A 136 -4.01 -0.30 11.29
C ILE A 136 -4.75 -1.41 12.03
N THR A 137 -5.67 -1.03 12.90
CA THR A 137 -6.53 -1.95 13.65
C THR A 137 -7.99 -1.84 13.24
N GLU A 138 -8.37 -0.73 12.61
CA GLU A 138 -9.69 -0.53 12.02
C GLU A 138 -9.56 0.33 10.76
N LEU A 139 -10.33 -0.04 9.74
CA LEU A 139 -10.40 0.66 8.46
C LEU A 139 -11.87 0.86 8.05
N SER A 140 -12.16 2.03 7.49
CA SER A 140 -13.42 2.26 6.78
C SER A 140 -13.32 1.67 5.39
N MET A 141 -14.37 0.97 4.96
CA MET A 141 -14.61 0.55 3.57
C MET A 141 -15.70 1.40 2.89
N GLN A 142 -16.15 2.46 3.56
CA GLN A 142 -17.23 3.31 3.09
C GLN A 142 -16.80 4.02 1.82
N ASN A 143 -17.68 4.08 0.83
CA ASN A 143 -17.38 4.63 -0.48
C ASN A 143 -16.14 4.03 -1.18
N LEU A 144 -15.87 2.74 -0.96
CA LEU A 144 -14.67 2.06 -1.44
C LEU A 144 -13.36 2.72 -0.98
N CYS A 145 -13.41 3.64 -0.02
CA CYS A 145 -12.21 4.13 0.64
C CYS A 145 -11.66 2.99 1.50
N SER A 146 -10.35 2.85 1.61
CA SER A 146 -9.69 1.87 2.50
C SER A 146 -8.94 2.62 3.61
N ALA A 147 -9.57 3.63 4.18
CA ALA A 147 -8.92 4.60 5.05
C ALA A 147 -8.85 4.08 6.50
N PRO A 148 -7.69 4.17 7.17
CA PRO A 148 -7.58 3.77 8.57
C PRO A 148 -8.40 4.71 9.45
N THR A 149 -9.26 4.18 10.30
CA THR A 149 -10.04 4.94 11.30
C THR A 149 -9.42 4.81 12.69
N VAL A 150 -8.76 3.68 12.96
CA VAL A 150 -8.00 3.42 14.18
C VAL A 150 -6.66 2.77 13.84
N ALA A 151 -5.59 3.29 14.41
CA ALA A 151 -4.24 2.73 14.29
C ALA A 151 -3.53 2.75 15.63
N SER A 152 -3.71 1.70 16.42
CA SER A 152 -3.12 1.54 17.76
C SER A 152 -2.11 0.38 17.83
N GLY A 153 -1.97 -0.39 16.76
CA GLY A 153 -1.08 -1.55 16.71
C GLY A 153 0.39 -1.20 16.57
N SER A 154 1.22 -2.23 16.74
CA SER A 154 2.67 -2.24 16.54
C SER A 154 3.07 -3.40 15.62
N SER A 155 4.29 -3.39 15.10
CA SER A 155 4.85 -4.49 14.31
C SER A 155 4.89 -5.85 15.04
N SER A 156 4.77 -5.84 16.37
CA SER A 156 4.71 -7.05 17.21
C SER A 156 3.30 -7.55 17.49
N THR A 157 2.27 -6.69 17.38
CA THR A 157 0.88 -7.00 17.72
C THR A 157 0.00 -7.16 16.48
N TYR A 158 0.28 -6.37 15.45
CA TYR A 158 -0.37 -6.37 14.15
C TYR A 158 0.75 -6.38 13.11
N TYR A 159 0.98 -7.52 12.46
CA TYR A 159 1.97 -7.61 11.38
C TYR A 159 1.36 -6.95 10.13
N CYS A 160 2.16 -6.20 9.34
CA CYS A 160 1.79 -5.48 8.12
C CYS A 160 0.73 -4.35 8.29
N ASP A 161 0.56 -3.53 7.24
CA ASP A 161 -0.42 -2.43 7.18
C ASP A 161 -0.18 -1.27 8.17
N GLY A 162 0.91 -0.55 7.90
CA GLY A 162 1.27 0.65 8.64
C GLY A 162 0.48 1.89 8.24
N TRP A 163 0.14 2.71 9.24
CA TRP A 163 -0.34 4.09 9.09
C TRP A 163 0.72 5.06 9.60
N TYR A 164 1.00 6.08 8.80
CA TYR A 164 1.82 7.21 9.22
C TYR A 164 1.17 8.53 8.79
N ASN A 165 1.15 9.48 9.72
CA ASN A 165 0.62 10.82 9.55
C ASN A 165 1.61 11.85 10.09
N ASP A 166 1.75 12.98 9.38
CA ASP A 166 2.64 14.09 9.74
C ASP A 166 2.08 15.00 10.84
N ASN A 167 0.82 14.80 11.24
CA ASN A 167 0.07 15.67 12.15
C ASN A 167 0.03 17.14 11.70
N ALA A 168 0.21 17.41 10.40
CA ALA A 168 0.02 18.75 9.88
C ALA A 168 -1.41 19.22 10.17
N THR A 169 -1.56 20.52 10.45
CA THR A 169 -2.83 21.12 10.83
C THR A 169 -3.60 21.71 9.65
N SER A 170 -3.03 21.63 8.45
CA SER A 170 -3.63 22.10 7.19
C SER A 170 -2.92 21.53 5.96
N GLY A 171 -3.56 21.67 4.79
CA GLY A 171 -3.05 21.28 3.49
C GLY A 171 -3.54 19.92 3.00
N LEU A 172 -3.34 19.66 1.70
CA LEU A 172 -3.72 18.41 1.05
C LEU A 172 -2.54 17.43 1.02
N ARG A 173 -2.86 16.15 1.13
CA ARG A 173 -1.92 15.03 1.01
C ARG A 173 -2.47 14.00 0.05
N CYS A 174 -1.58 13.38 -0.72
CA CYS A 174 -1.94 12.23 -1.51
C CYS A 174 -1.93 10.96 -0.63
N PRO A 175 -2.88 10.05 -0.82
CA PRO A 175 -2.85 8.74 -0.19
C PRO A 175 -1.85 7.83 -0.90
N PHE A 176 -0.71 7.61 -0.25
CA PHE A 176 0.33 6.70 -0.72
C PHE A 176 0.16 5.32 -0.07
N ARG A 177 -0.02 4.29 -0.89
CA ARG A 177 -0.48 2.95 -0.51
C ARG A 177 0.57 1.86 -0.69
N ARG A 178 0.29 0.69 -0.12
CA ARG A 178 1.03 -0.57 -0.26
C ARG A 178 2.39 -0.62 0.43
N GLY A 179 3.11 0.49 0.48
CA GLY A 179 4.46 0.55 1.04
C GLY A 179 5.51 0.11 0.02
N ARG A 180 6.67 0.75 0.10
CA ARG A 180 7.80 0.54 -0.80
C ARG A 180 8.58 -0.73 -0.42
N ALA A 181 9.41 -1.20 -1.34
CA ALA A 181 10.52 -2.13 -1.15
C ALA A 181 11.08 -2.26 0.28
N TYR A 182 11.51 -1.12 0.83
CA TYR A 182 12.26 -1.06 2.09
C TYR A 182 11.39 -0.73 3.31
N CYS A 183 10.07 -0.65 3.17
CA CYS A 183 9.19 -0.35 4.30
C CYS A 183 9.18 -1.48 5.36
N GLY A 184 9.65 -2.68 5.00
CA GLY A 184 9.77 -3.80 5.93
C GLY A 184 8.41 -4.16 6.53
N ALA A 185 8.35 -4.23 7.87
CA ALA A 185 7.18 -4.73 8.59
C ALA A 185 5.91 -3.88 8.42
N CYS A 186 6.02 -2.60 8.06
CA CYS A 186 4.83 -1.75 7.88
C CYS A 186 4.21 -1.88 6.50
N ALA A 187 4.92 -2.40 5.49
CA ALA A 187 4.34 -2.63 4.18
C ALA A 187 3.14 -3.59 4.27
N GLY A 188 2.16 -3.43 3.39
CA GLY A 188 0.94 -4.22 3.40
C GLY A 188 -0.14 -3.61 2.53
N LEU A 189 -1.21 -4.36 2.24
CA LEU A 189 -2.28 -3.93 1.33
C LEU A 189 -2.96 -2.63 1.76
N ALA A 190 -3.27 -2.49 3.04
CA ALA A 190 -3.94 -1.33 3.63
C ALA A 190 -2.96 -0.24 4.10
N TYR A 191 -1.64 -0.44 3.99
CA TYR A 191 -0.63 0.58 4.28
C TYR A 191 -1.04 1.93 3.72
N LEU A 192 -0.90 2.98 4.54
CA LEU A 192 -1.17 4.35 4.12
C LEU A 192 -0.15 5.31 4.73
N LEU A 193 0.50 6.07 3.84
CA LEU A 193 1.37 7.19 4.18
C LEU A 193 0.65 8.50 3.88
N GLY A 194 0.10 9.14 4.92
CA GLY A 194 -0.67 10.38 4.84
C GLY A 194 0.14 11.66 5.03
N SER A 195 1.47 11.61 4.95
CA SER A 195 2.36 12.76 5.19
C SER A 195 2.84 13.46 3.91
N VAL A 196 2.53 12.92 2.74
CA VAL A 196 3.15 13.36 1.48
C VAL A 196 2.26 14.34 0.73
N ALA A 197 2.82 15.51 0.39
CA ALA A 197 2.13 16.55 -0.38
C ALA A 197 1.81 16.13 -1.82
N VAL A 198 0.85 16.82 -2.42
CA VAL A 198 0.37 16.55 -3.79
C VAL A 198 1.41 16.77 -4.89
N SER A 199 2.45 17.55 -4.60
CA SER A 199 3.56 17.87 -5.53
C SER A 199 4.73 16.88 -5.45
N TYR A 200 4.68 15.88 -4.56
CA TYR A 200 5.80 14.98 -4.36
C TYR A 200 5.96 13.97 -5.50
N ALA A 201 7.18 13.82 -5.99
CA ALA A 201 7.56 12.83 -6.99
C ALA A 201 8.79 12.06 -6.54
N SER A 202 8.77 10.73 -6.66
CA SER A 202 9.92 9.87 -6.39
C SER A 202 9.79 8.55 -7.16
N VAL A 203 10.93 7.97 -7.54
CA VAL A 203 11.05 6.77 -8.37
C VAL A 203 10.47 5.49 -7.74
N TYR A 204 10.29 5.48 -6.42
CA TYR A 204 9.75 4.32 -5.69
C TYR A 204 8.21 4.33 -5.59
N TRP A 205 7.56 5.26 -6.28
CA TRP A 205 6.11 5.37 -6.37
C TRP A 205 5.64 5.32 -7.81
N SER A 206 4.50 4.68 -8.04
CA SER A 206 3.84 4.62 -9.33
C SER A 206 2.33 4.75 -9.16
N SER A 207 1.64 4.87 -10.28
CA SER A 207 0.19 4.77 -10.36
C SER A 207 -0.11 3.82 -11.52
N PRO A 208 -0.31 2.51 -11.26
CA PRO A 208 -0.56 1.57 -12.33
C PRO A 208 -1.84 1.96 -13.06
N LEU A 209 -1.78 1.92 -14.40
CA LEU A 209 -2.94 2.14 -15.24
C LEU A 209 -3.90 0.96 -15.07
N CYS A 210 -5.14 1.28 -14.72
CA CYS A 210 -6.24 0.33 -14.70
C CYS A 210 -7.29 0.78 -15.72
N TYR A 211 -7.93 -0.20 -16.36
CA TYR A 211 -9.06 0.01 -17.25
C TYR A 211 -10.25 -0.75 -16.71
N PHE A 212 -11.38 -0.06 -16.60
CA PHE A 212 -12.67 -0.69 -16.32
C PHE A 212 -13.54 -0.60 -17.58
N ALA A 213 -14.40 -1.59 -17.78
CA ALA A 213 -15.35 -1.57 -18.90
C ALA A 213 -16.47 -0.53 -18.68
N GLU A 214 -16.76 -0.23 -17.42
CA GLU A 214 -17.78 0.71 -16.97
C GLU A 214 -17.34 1.44 -15.70
N ASP A 215 -18.06 2.51 -15.34
CA ASP A 215 -17.74 3.29 -14.14
C ASP A 215 -18.00 2.50 -12.85
N VAL A 216 -16.96 2.43 -12.03
CA VAL A 216 -17.05 1.84 -10.69
C VAL A 216 -17.39 2.96 -9.72
N SER A 217 -18.69 3.17 -9.52
CA SER A 217 -19.15 4.20 -8.57
C SER A 217 -18.78 3.79 -7.14
N PRO A 218 -18.17 4.70 -6.35
CA PRO A 218 -17.98 4.49 -4.92
C PRO A 218 -19.29 4.69 -4.15
N VAL A 219 -20.39 5.07 -4.77
CA VAL A 219 -21.67 5.21 -4.06
C VAL A 219 -22.42 3.87 -4.13
N PRO A 220 -22.66 3.21 -2.99
CA PRO A 220 -23.38 1.94 -3.00
C PRO A 220 -24.82 2.14 -3.48
N VAL A 221 -25.26 1.29 -4.41
CA VAL A 221 -26.66 1.19 -4.85
C VAL A 221 -27.30 0.06 -4.06
N GLN A 222 -28.31 0.37 -3.26
CA GLN A 222 -29.16 -0.65 -2.63
C GLN A 222 -30.27 -1.02 -3.61
N TYR A 223 -30.38 -2.30 -3.94
CA TYR A 223 -31.46 -2.87 -4.74
C TYR A 223 -32.49 -3.55 -3.84
#